data_AF-A0A8C9BKU9-F1
#
_entry.id   AF-A0A8C9BKU9-F1
#
_cell.length_a   1.000
_cell.length_b   1.000
_cell.length_c   1.000
_cell.angle_alpha   90.00
_cell.angle_beta   90.00
_cell.angle_gamma   90.00
#
_symmetry.space_group_name_H-M   'P 1'
#
loop_
_entity.id
_entity.type
_entity.pdbx_description
1 polymer ?
#
loop_
_entity_poly.entity_id
_entity_poly.type
_entity_poly.pdbx_seq_one_letter_code
_entity_poly.pdbx_strand_id
1 'polypeptide(L)'
;MRVPVFEDVKDETEEEKTGEEENEEDKVFFKPVIEDLSMELARKCTELISDIHYKEEYKKSKDKCTFVTDTPMLKHVKHIGAFISEAKYKGTIKADLSNSLYKQMPATIDSVFAREVTQLQSEIAYKQKHDAAKGFSDYARMKEPPEVKHAVEVNKQQSHIFYRKDVQDTHMYNAELDRPDIKMATQISKIISNAEYKKGQGVMNKEPAVIGRPDFEHAVEASKLSSQVRGKKHHYNPLESTSFRQSQLATALASNREYRKLFEENKGMYHFDTDAVEHLHHKGNAMLQSQVKYKEEYEKNKGKSMLEFVETPSYQASKEAQKMQSEVGPFVLSSTV
;
A
#
# COMPACT_ATOMS: atom_id res chain seq x y z
N MET A 1 45.28 4.26 4.60
CA MET A 1 46.66 3.89 4.97
C MET A 1 46.78 3.95 6.50
N ARG A 2 47.26 2.86 7.10
CA ARG A 2 48.10 2.78 8.32
C ARG A 2 47.52 3.15 9.71
N VAL A 3 47.16 2.08 10.46
CA VAL A 3 47.44 1.65 11.86
C VAL A 3 47.92 2.68 12.92
N PRO A 4 47.59 2.51 14.22
CA PRO A 4 48.10 1.43 15.13
C PRO A 4 46.97 0.78 15.99
N VAL A 5 46.85 -0.53 16.29
CA VAL A 5 47.69 -1.56 16.96
C VAL A 5 48.54 -1.05 18.13
N PHE A 6 48.10 -1.38 19.34
CA PHE A 6 48.97 -1.86 20.42
C PHE A 6 48.19 -2.91 21.23
N GLU A 7 48.66 -4.16 21.14
CA GLU A 7 48.45 -5.24 22.11
C GLU A 7 49.32 -4.92 23.35
N ASP A 8 48.86 -5.20 24.57
CA ASP A 8 49.27 -6.31 25.47
C ASP A 8 49.20 -5.69 26.90
N VAL A 9 48.97 -6.33 28.05
CA VAL A 9 49.09 -7.73 28.48
C VAL A 9 48.38 -7.84 29.85
N LYS A 10 47.98 -9.07 30.19
CA LYS A 10 47.41 -9.54 31.46
C LYS A 10 48.34 -9.30 32.65
N ASP A 11 47.78 -9.19 33.85
CA ASP A 11 48.30 -9.94 35.01
C ASP A 11 47.16 -10.28 35.97
N GLU A 12 47.00 -11.59 36.17
CA GLU A 12 46.16 -12.24 37.17
C GLU A 12 46.96 -12.34 38.47
N THR A 13 46.34 -12.13 39.63
CA THR A 13 46.81 -12.69 40.89
C THR A 13 45.60 -12.99 41.77
N GLU A 14 45.24 -14.27 41.82
CA GLU A 14 44.45 -14.85 42.90
C GLU A 14 45.39 -15.20 44.05
N GLU A 15 45.00 -14.89 45.29
CA GLU A 15 45.52 -15.56 46.49
C GLU A 15 44.36 -16.19 47.26
N GLU A 16 44.40 -17.51 47.36
CA GLU A 16 43.62 -18.33 48.30
C GLU A 16 44.11 -18.13 49.75
N LYS A 17 43.21 -18.28 50.73
CA LYS A 17 43.50 -18.91 52.04
C LYS A 17 42.23 -19.29 52.82
N THR A 18 41.95 -20.60 52.83
CA THR A 18 41.67 -21.49 53.99
C THR A 18 40.91 -20.97 55.23
N GLY A 19 39.75 -21.58 55.51
CA GLY A 19 39.55 -22.56 56.60
C GLY A 19 39.15 -22.11 58.02
N GLU A 20 37.98 -22.62 58.47
CA GLU A 20 37.56 -22.95 59.87
C GLU A 20 37.27 -21.79 60.85
N GLU A 21 36.40 -21.88 61.86
CA GLU A 21 35.11 -22.52 62.12
C GLU A 21 34.50 -21.67 63.28
N GLU A 22 33.17 -21.57 63.33
CA GLU A 22 32.31 -21.24 64.48
C GLU A 22 32.61 -20.02 65.38
N ASN A 23 31.72 -19.01 65.30
CA ASN A 23 31.02 -18.45 66.46
C ASN A 23 29.81 -17.65 65.96
N GLU A 24 28.60 -18.19 66.19
CA GLU A 24 27.38 -17.40 66.26
C GLU A 24 27.52 -16.46 67.46
N GLU A 25 27.73 -15.16 67.25
CA GLU A 25 27.00 -14.03 67.87
C GLU A 25 27.31 -12.79 67.01
N ASP A 26 26.32 -11.91 66.83
CA ASP A 26 26.39 -10.63 66.08
C ASP A 26 26.26 -10.69 64.54
N LYS A 27 25.14 -11.24 64.05
CA LYS A 27 24.54 -10.72 62.80
C LYS A 27 24.09 -9.27 63.03
N VAL A 28 25.02 -8.34 62.86
CA VAL A 28 24.73 -6.90 62.81
C VAL A 28 23.74 -6.65 61.67
N PHE A 29 22.48 -6.43 62.04
CA PHE A 29 21.46 -5.92 61.15
C PHE A 29 21.95 -4.55 60.65
N PHE A 30 22.49 -4.50 59.43
CA PHE A 30 22.81 -3.22 58.78
C PHE A 30 21.47 -2.51 58.55
N LYS A 31 21.11 -1.62 59.46
CA LYS A 31 20.00 -0.70 59.27
C LYS A 31 20.38 0.19 58.07
N PRO A 32 19.52 0.36 57.05
CA PRO A 32 19.83 1.30 55.98
C PRO A 32 20.08 2.65 56.64
N VAL A 33 21.19 3.29 56.26
CA VAL A 33 21.50 4.65 56.69
C VAL A 33 20.28 5.50 56.32
N ILE A 34 19.50 5.87 57.33
CA ILE A 34 18.49 6.90 57.20
C ILE A 34 19.30 8.13 56.81
N GLU A 35 19.07 8.69 55.62
CA GLU A 35 19.81 9.86 55.15
C GLU A 35 19.60 10.98 56.18
N ASP A 36 20.58 11.19 57.05
CA ASP A 36 20.55 12.27 58.02
C ASP A 36 20.50 13.60 57.26
N LEU A 37 19.89 14.63 57.83
CA LEU A 37 19.81 15.96 57.21
C LEU A 37 21.20 16.49 56.79
N SER A 38 22.25 16.13 57.54
CA SER A 38 23.63 16.47 57.18
C SER A 38 24.13 15.72 55.95
N MET A 39 23.70 14.47 55.76
CA MET A 39 24.07 13.62 54.64
C MET A 39 23.33 14.06 53.37
N GLU A 40 22.06 14.47 53.47
CA GLU A 40 21.34 15.14 52.38
C GLU A 40 22.00 16.46 51.98
N LEU A 41 22.38 17.29 52.97
CA LEU A 41 23.09 18.55 52.72
C LEU A 41 24.43 18.29 52.04
N ALA A 42 25.20 17.30 52.52
CA ALA A 42 26.45 16.90 51.90
C ALA A 42 26.23 16.45 50.45
N ARG A 43 25.19 15.65 50.18
CA ARG A 43 24.84 15.20 48.82
C ARG A 43 24.50 16.38 47.91
N LYS A 44 23.66 17.30 48.36
CA LYS A 44 23.32 18.53 47.62
C LYS A 44 24.55 19.40 47.36
N CYS A 45 25.44 19.53 48.35
CA CYS A 45 26.71 20.22 48.17
C CYS A 45 27.60 19.53 47.13
N THR A 46 27.67 18.19 47.13
CA THR A 46 28.43 17.45 46.11
C THR A 46 27.82 17.57 44.72
N GLU A 47 26.49 17.57 44.60
CA GLU A 47 25.77 17.79 43.34
C GLU A 47 26.07 19.20 42.79
N LEU A 48 26.00 20.23 43.64
CA LEU A 48 26.29 21.63 43.28
C LEU A 48 27.75 21.87 42.85
N ILE A 49 28.70 21.16 43.48
CA ILE A 49 30.13 21.29 43.17
C ILE A 49 30.52 20.45 41.93
N SER A 50 29.72 19.44 41.58
CA SER A 50 30.07 18.53 40.49
C SER A 50 29.93 19.17 39.10
N ASP A 51 31.05 19.18 38.36
CA ASP A 51 31.10 19.70 36.98
C ASP A 51 30.17 18.97 36.01
N ILE A 52 29.92 17.67 36.25
CA ILE A 52 29.05 16.83 35.41
C ILE A 52 27.61 17.33 35.53
N HIS A 53 27.12 17.52 36.75
CA HIS A 53 25.75 17.98 36.98
C HIS A 53 25.53 19.39 36.46
N TYR A 54 26.51 20.28 36.68
CA TYR A 54 26.50 21.63 36.14
C TYR A 54 26.38 21.66 34.60
N LYS A 55 27.17 20.83 33.90
CA LYS A 55 27.12 20.74 32.43
C LYS A 55 25.81 20.14 31.93
N GLU A 56 25.23 19.19 32.65
CA GLU A 56 23.92 18.62 32.33
C GLU A 56 22.79 19.65 32.50
N GLU A 57 22.75 20.37 33.61
CA GLU A 57 21.75 21.43 33.85
C GLU A 57 21.88 22.57 32.84
N TYR A 58 23.12 22.96 32.50
CA TYR A 58 23.38 23.92 31.44
C TYR A 58 22.82 23.46 30.09
N LYS A 59 23.06 22.19 29.69
CA LYS A 59 22.46 21.63 28.47
C LYS A 59 20.93 21.59 28.52
N LYS A 60 20.36 21.21 29.66
CA LYS A 60 18.89 21.16 29.88
C LYS A 60 18.23 22.54 29.87
N SER A 61 18.96 23.60 30.23
CA SER A 61 18.45 24.98 30.30
C SER A 61 18.80 25.82 29.07
N LYS A 62 19.83 25.46 28.30
CA LYS A 62 20.25 26.16 27.06
C LYS A 62 19.10 26.32 26.05
N ASP A 63 18.24 25.31 25.94
CA ASP A 63 17.10 25.34 25.01
C ASP A 63 15.84 25.96 25.64
N LYS A 64 15.85 26.22 26.94
CA LYS A 64 14.75 26.85 27.68
C LYS A 64 14.99 28.35 27.77
N CYS A 65 14.64 29.08 26.72
CA CYS A 65 14.52 30.53 26.80
C CYS A 65 13.35 30.89 27.72
N THR A 66 13.61 31.13 29.00
CA THR A 66 12.61 31.65 29.92
C THR A 66 12.42 33.13 29.60
N PHE A 67 11.33 33.46 28.90
CA PHE A 67 10.90 34.84 28.77
C PHE A 67 10.72 35.46 30.16
N VAL A 68 11.15 36.71 30.32
CA VAL A 68 11.00 37.46 31.57
C VAL A 68 9.56 37.34 32.03
N THR A 69 9.36 36.78 33.23
CA THR A 69 8.03 36.66 33.82
C THR A 69 7.41 38.06 33.91
N ASP A 70 6.13 38.19 33.55
CA ASP A 70 5.44 39.47 33.57
C ASP A 70 5.72 40.22 34.89
N THR A 71 6.18 41.46 34.78
CA THR A 71 6.32 42.35 35.92
C THR A 71 4.99 42.47 36.65
N PRO A 72 4.96 42.68 37.98
CA PRO A 72 3.71 42.83 38.72
C PRO A 72 2.81 43.94 38.14
N MET A 73 3.43 45.00 37.62
CA MET A 73 2.74 46.07 36.88
C MET A 73 2.05 45.53 35.62
N LEU A 74 2.74 44.74 34.80
CA LEU A 74 2.17 44.18 33.56
C LEU A 74 1.03 43.19 33.87
N LYS A 75 1.15 42.41 34.94
CA LYS A 75 0.04 41.56 35.43
C LYS A 75 -1.17 42.41 35.79
N HIS A 76 -0.96 43.49 36.55
CA HIS A 76 -2.02 44.41 36.93
C HIS A 76 -2.69 45.05 35.71
N VAL A 77 -1.92 45.52 34.73
CA VAL A 77 -2.44 46.07 33.46
C VAL A 77 -3.24 45.02 32.68
N LYS A 78 -2.77 43.76 32.62
CA LYS A 78 -3.53 42.66 31.98
C LYS A 78 -4.85 42.38 32.70
N HIS A 79 -4.88 42.42 34.04
CA HIS A 79 -6.10 42.25 34.82
C HIS A 79 -7.09 43.39 34.58
N ILE A 80 -6.62 44.64 34.60
CA ILE A 80 -7.45 45.81 34.29
C ILE A 80 -7.96 45.73 32.85
N GLY A 81 -7.10 45.38 31.89
CA GLY A 81 -7.49 45.21 30.49
C GLY A 81 -8.56 44.13 30.32
N ALA A 82 -8.48 43.03 31.07
CA ALA A 82 -9.53 42.02 31.10
C ALA A 82 -10.85 42.53 31.71
N PHE A 83 -10.77 43.37 32.74
CA PHE A 83 -11.94 43.97 33.41
C PHE A 83 -12.65 44.99 32.53
N ILE A 84 -11.89 45.83 31.81
CA ILE A 84 -12.42 46.88 30.92
C ILE A 84 -12.84 46.31 29.56
N SER A 85 -12.37 45.11 29.20
CA SER A 85 -12.67 44.50 27.90
C SER A 85 -14.18 44.32 27.71
N GLU A 86 -14.74 45.11 26.80
CA GLU A 86 -16.14 45.05 26.41
C GLU A 86 -16.52 43.66 25.87
N ALA A 87 -15.60 43.00 25.17
CA ALA A 87 -15.80 41.64 24.66
C ALA A 87 -16.01 40.64 25.82
N LYS A 88 -15.21 40.74 26.88
CA LYS A 88 -15.37 39.90 28.07
C LYS A 88 -16.66 40.24 28.80
N TYR A 89 -16.97 41.52 29.00
CA TYR A 89 -18.21 41.97 29.65
C TYR A 89 -19.46 41.51 28.90
N LYS A 90 -19.52 41.71 27.57
CA LYS A 90 -20.64 41.22 26.75
C LYS A 90 -20.69 39.70 26.72
N GLY A 91 -19.55 39.02 26.79
CA GLY A 91 -19.44 37.58 26.85
C GLY A 91 -20.04 36.99 28.14
N THR A 92 -19.69 37.56 29.30
CA THR A 92 -20.24 37.13 30.59
C THR A 92 -21.73 37.40 30.67
N ILE A 93 -22.20 38.59 30.24
CA ILE A 93 -23.63 38.90 30.19
C ILE A 93 -24.40 37.92 29.28
N LYS A 94 -23.83 37.52 28.13
CA LYS A 94 -24.45 36.51 27.26
C LYS A 94 -24.46 35.12 27.90
N ALA A 95 -23.41 34.74 28.62
CA ALA A 95 -23.35 33.48 29.34
C ALA A 95 -24.37 33.46 30.50
N ASP A 96 -24.47 34.53 31.26
CA ASP A 96 -25.45 34.69 32.33
C ASP A 96 -26.88 34.70 31.78
N LEU A 97 -27.11 35.38 30.65
CA LEU A 97 -28.39 35.34 29.94
C LEU A 97 -28.68 33.94 29.38
N SER A 98 -27.66 33.18 29.01
CA SER A 98 -27.84 31.80 28.56
C SER A 98 -28.26 30.86 29.70
N ASN A 99 -27.90 31.20 30.93
CA ASN A 99 -28.33 30.53 32.17
C ASN A 99 -29.63 31.11 32.77
N SER A 100 -30.31 32.00 32.04
CA SER A 100 -31.58 32.59 32.47
C SER A 100 -32.68 31.54 32.64
N LEU A 101 -33.49 31.70 33.68
CA LEU A 101 -34.66 30.86 33.98
C LEU A 101 -35.57 30.67 32.76
N TYR A 102 -35.73 31.73 31.95
CA TYR A 102 -36.56 31.71 30.74
C TYR A 102 -36.03 30.80 29.63
N LYS A 103 -34.73 30.51 29.61
CA LYS A 103 -34.12 29.61 28.61
C LYS A 103 -34.10 28.15 29.06
N GLN A 104 -34.17 27.90 30.37
CA GLN A 104 -34.29 26.55 30.93
C GLN A 104 -35.70 25.97 30.75
N MET A 105 -36.72 26.82 30.57
CA MET A 105 -38.08 26.39 30.31
C MET A 105 -38.16 25.63 28.97
N PRO A 106 -38.89 24.49 28.89
CA PRO A 106 -39.04 23.75 27.65
C PRO A 106 -39.60 24.65 26.55
N ALA A 107 -39.09 24.48 25.33
CA ALA A 107 -39.51 25.27 24.19
C ALA A 107 -41.00 25.00 23.90
N THR A 108 -41.82 26.04 24.01
CA THR A 108 -43.21 26.03 23.58
C THR A 108 -43.29 26.16 22.06
N ILE A 109 -44.41 25.75 21.45
CA ILE A 109 -44.64 25.85 20.00
C ILE A 109 -44.42 27.30 19.51
N ASP A 110 -44.95 28.28 20.23
CA ASP A 110 -44.78 29.69 19.89
C ASP A 110 -43.32 30.15 19.98
N SER A 111 -42.56 29.65 20.95
CA SER A 111 -41.13 29.98 21.09
C SER A 111 -40.29 29.39 19.95
N VAL A 112 -40.66 28.21 19.45
CA VAL A 112 -40.02 27.58 18.28
C VAL A 112 -40.35 28.37 17.03
N PHE A 113 -41.64 28.67 16.82
CA PHE A 113 -42.10 29.47 15.69
C PHE A 113 -41.44 30.86 15.66
N ALA A 114 -41.40 31.56 16.79
CA ALA A 114 -40.74 32.86 16.89
C ALA A 114 -39.24 32.77 16.57
N ARG A 115 -38.54 31.71 16.98
CA ARG A 115 -37.13 31.49 16.62
C ARG A 115 -36.95 31.28 15.12
N GLU A 116 -37.79 30.46 14.50
CA GLU A 116 -37.73 30.21 13.05
C GLU A 116 -38.00 31.48 12.25
N VAL A 117 -39.05 32.22 12.58
CA VAL A 117 -39.38 33.50 11.94
C VAL A 117 -38.23 34.50 12.10
N THR A 118 -37.67 34.62 13.31
CA THR A 118 -36.51 35.50 13.56
C THR A 118 -35.30 35.07 12.73
N GLN A 119 -35.06 33.76 12.58
CA GLN A 119 -33.97 33.25 11.77
C GLN A 119 -34.17 33.52 10.27
N LEU A 120 -35.41 33.44 9.77
CA LEU A 120 -35.76 33.78 8.39
C LEU A 120 -35.65 35.28 8.11
N GLN A 121 -36.07 36.12 9.05
CA GLN A 121 -36.01 37.58 8.94
C GLN A 121 -34.61 38.16 9.22
N SER A 122 -33.71 37.36 9.81
CA SER A 122 -32.36 37.80 10.14
C SER A 122 -31.54 38.08 8.89
N GLU A 123 -31.23 39.35 8.66
CA GLU A 123 -30.36 39.80 7.58
C GLU A 123 -28.96 39.16 7.66
N ILE A 124 -28.46 38.89 8.87
CA ILE A 124 -27.15 38.24 9.08
C ILE A 124 -27.20 36.79 8.57
N ALA A 125 -28.26 36.05 8.86
CA ALA A 125 -28.41 34.67 8.38
C ALA A 125 -28.57 34.61 6.86
N TYR A 126 -29.28 35.59 6.28
CA TYR A 126 -29.41 35.74 4.83
C TYR A 126 -28.05 36.02 4.15
N LYS A 127 -27.33 37.02 4.66
CA LYS A 127 -25.99 37.38 4.15
C LYS A 127 -24.99 36.25 4.33
N GLN A 128 -25.04 35.51 5.44
CA GLN A 128 -24.14 34.38 5.66
C GLN A 128 -24.29 33.29 4.60
N LYS A 129 -25.53 32.95 4.19
CA LYS A 129 -25.75 31.99 3.10
C LYS A 129 -25.25 32.53 1.77
N HIS A 130 -25.52 33.81 1.49
CA HIS A 130 -25.05 34.47 0.28
C HIS A 130 -23.52 34.52 0.23
N ASP A 131 -22.86 34.95 1.30
CA ASP A 131 -21.40 35.05 1.39
C ASP A 131 -20.74 33.67 1.41
N ALA A 132 -21.38 32.67 2.02
CA ALA A 132 -20.95 31.28 1.93
C ALA A 132 -21.13 30.69 0.53
N ALA A 133 -22.04 31.21 -0.29
CA ALA A 133 -22.18 30.83 -1.70
C ALA A 133 -21.34 31.73 -2.63
N LYS A 134 -20.94 32.92 -2.17
CA LYS A 134 -20.19 33.91 -2.92
C LYS A 134 -18.79 33.37 -3.19
N GLY A 135 -18.51 33.08 -4.45
CA GLY A 135 -17.25 32.47 -4.88
C GLY A 135 -17.34 30.97 -5.15
N PHE A 136 -18.46 30.31 -4.83
CA PHE A 136 -18.77 28.99 -5.37
C PHE A 136 -19.36 29.17 -6.76
N SER A 137 -18.50 29.23 -7.77
CA SER A 137 -18.94 29.13 -9.15
C SER A 137 -19.37 27.69 -9.45
N ASP A 138 -20.44 27.50 -10.21
CA ASP A 138 -20.89 26.17 -10.65
C ASP A 138 -19.79 25.42 -11.45
N TYR A 139 -18.83 26.16 -12.00
CA TYR A 139 -17.64 25.62 -12.65
C TYR A 139 -16.66 24.92 -11.69
N ALA A 140 -16.55 25.38 -10.42
CA ALA A 140 -15.68 24.75 -9.42
C ALA A 140 -16.23 23.41 -8.91
N ARG A 141 -17.54 23.17 -9.09
CA ARG A 141 -18.24 21.97 -8.62
C ARG A 141 -18.99 21.27 -9.76
N MET A 142 -18.44 21.33 -10.97
CA MET A 142 -18.97 20.55 -12.09
C MET A 142 -18.89 19.07 -11.72
N LYS A 143 -20.01 18.34 -11.84
CA LYS A 143 -19.99 16.88 -11.72
C LYS A 143 -19.03 16.37 -12.79
N GLU A 144 -17.96 15.68 -12.37
CA GLU A 144 -17.00 15.12 -13.30
C GLU A 144 -17.74 14.30 -14.37
N PRO A 145 -17.42 14.50 -15.66
CA PRO A 145 -17.99 13.73 -16.74
C PRO A 145 -17.83 12.22 -16.46
N PRO A 146 -18.82 11.37 -16.81
CA PRO A 146 -18.70 9.92 -16.64
C PRO A 146 -17.41 9.35 -17.24
N GLU A 147 -16.95 9.92 -18.35
CA GLU A 147 -15.70 9.55 -19.02
C GLU A 147 -14.46 9.85 -18.17
N VAL A 148 -14.39 11.04 -17.56
CA VAL A 148 -13.26 11.43 -16.69
C VAL A 148 -13.22 10.55 -15.45
N LYS A 149 -14.39 10.25 -14.86
CA LYS A 149 -14.49 9.32 -13.72
C LYS A 149 -13.97 7.94 -14.08
N HIS A 150 -14.40 7.43 -15.23
CA HIS A 150 -13.95 6.12 -15.72
C HIS A 150 -12.44 6.11 -15.99
N ALA A 151 -11.90 7.15 -16.63
CA ALA A 151 -10.46 7.27 -16.88
C ALA A 151 -9.64 7.31 -15.58
N VAL A 152 -10.12 8.02 -14.56
CA VAL A 152 -9.50 8.06 -13.23
C VAL A 152 -9.53 6.69 -12.57
N GLU A 153 -10.63 5.95 -12.69
CA GLU A 153 -10.77 4.61 -12.13
C GLU A 153 -9.86 3.59 -12.82
N VAL A 154 -9.82 3.59 -14.15
CA VAL A 154 -8.89 2.76 -14.94
C VAL A 154 -7.44 3.07 -14.56
N ASN A 155 -7.07 4.34 -14.43
CA ASN A 155 -5.72 4.74 -14.01
C ASN A 155 -5.40 4.24 -12.58
N LYS A 156 -6.35 4.33 -11.65
CA LYS A 156 -6.18 3.78 -10.30
C LYS A 156 -5.94 2.27 -10.34
N GLN A 157 -6.71 1.52 -11.13
CA GLN A 157 -6.55 0.07 -11.29
C GLN A 157 -5.23 -0.30 -11.97
N GLN A 158 -4.77 0.49 -12.94
CA GLN A 158 -3.47 0.32 -13.60
C GLN A 158 -2.29 0.69 -12.69
N SER A 159 -2.51 1.45 -11.62
CA SER A 159 -1.44 1.85 -10.72
C SER A 159 -0.89 0.65 -9.94
N HIS A 160 0.44 0.49 -9.99
CA HIS A 160 1.14 -0.60 -9.30
C HIS A 160 0.96 -0.57 -7.77
N ILE A 161 0.70 0.61 -7.18
CA ILE A 161 0.39 0.76 -5.75
C ILE A 161 -0.94 0.10 -5.41
N PHE A 162 -1.97 0.33 -6.24
CA PHE A 162 -3.28 -0.28 -6.04
C PHE A 162 -3.21 -1.79 -6.28
N TYR A 163 -2.52 -2.23 -7.35
CA TYR A 163 -2.26 -3.65 -7.61
C TYR A 163 -1.59 -4.34 -6.41
N ARG A 164 -0.54 -3.75 -5.82
CA ARG A 164 0.13 -4.34 -4.65
C ARG A 164 -0.78 -4.44 -3.43
N LYS A 165 -1.64 -3.43 -3.21
CA LYS A 165 -2.62 -3.46 -2.12
C LYS A 165 -3.68 -4.52 -2.37
N ASP A 166 -4.24 -4.60 -3.58
CA ASP A 166 -5.25 -5.58 -3.94
C ASP A 166 -4.72 -7.02 -3.83
N VAL A 167 -3.49 -7.25 -4.28
CA VAL A 167 -2.74 -8.51 -4.08
C VAL A 167 -2.52 -8.80 -2.60
N GLN A 168 -2.17 -7.78 -1.81
CA GLN A 168 -2.01 -7.93 -0.37
C GLN A 168 -3.35 -8.22 0.31
N ASP A 169 -4.44 -7.55 -0.03
CA ASP A 169 -5.77 -7.77 0.55
C ASP A 169 -6.33 -9.14 0.14
N THR A 170 -6.08 -9.58 -1.10
CA THR A 170 -6.50 -10.89 -1.62
C THR A 170 -5.66 -12.04 -1.05
N HIS A 171 -4.36 -11.82 -0.81
CA HIS A 171 -3.45 -12.83 -0.27
C HIS A 171 -3.16 -12.67 1.22
N MET A 172 -3.76 -11.69 1.89
CA MET A 172 -3.83 -11.62 3.35
C MET A 172 -4.76 -12.73 3.80
N TYR A 173 -4.15 -13.91 3.90
CA TYR A 173 -4.73 -15.04 4.59
C TYR A 173 -4.90 -14.62 6.04
N ASN A 174 -6.10 -14.20 6.41
CA ASN A 174 -6.48 -14.12 7.81
C ASN A 174 -6.39 -15.56 8.33
N ALA A 175 -5.32 -15.86 9.06
CA ALA A 175 -5.22 -17.08 9.83
C ALA A 175 -6.27 -16.97 10.93
N GLU A 176 -7.53 -17.25 10.58
CA GLU A 176 -8.61 -17.40 11.54
C GLU A 176 -8.14 -18.39 12.60
N LEU A 177 -7.89 -17.84 13.79
CA LEU A 177 -7.32 -18.55 14.93
C LEU A 177 -8.16 -19.76 15.35
N ASP A 178 -9.40 -19.89 14.87
CA ASP A 178 -9.99 -21.22 14.75
C ASP A 178 -10.79 -21.56 13.50
N ARG A 179 -10.05 -22.05 12.52
CA ARG A 179 -10.58 -23.04 11.57
C ARG A 179 -10.96 -24.34 12.30
N PRO A 180 -12.16 -24.90 12.04
CA PRO A 180 -12.64 -26.12 12.69
C PRO A 180 -11.74 -27.33 12.39
N ASP A 181 -11.15 -27.39 11.19
CA ASP A 181 -10.24 -28.46 10.76
C ASP A 181 -9.00 -28.55 11.66
N ILE A 182 -8.42 -27.39 12.01
CA ILE A 182 -7.21 -27.29 12.83
C ILE A 182 -7.54 -27.59 14.30
N LYS A 183 -8.69 -27.10 14.80
CA LYS A 183 -9.20 -27.48 16.13
C LYS A 183 -9.40 -28.99 16.25
N MET A 184 -10.03 -29.61 15.25
CA MET A 184 -10.27 -31.04 15.23
C MET A 184 -8.96 -31.82 15.15
N ALA A 185 -8.03 -31.41 14.26
CA ALA A 185 -6.71 -32.05 14.15
C ALA A 185 -5.90 -31.95 15.44
N THR A 186 -5.91 -30.80 16.12
CA THR A 186 -5.20 -30.63 17.41
C THR A 186 -5.82 -31.45 18.54
N GLN A 187 -7.15 -31.56 18.59
CA GLN A 187 -7.84 -32.47 19.53
C GLN A 187 -7.51 -33.93 19.24
N ILE A 188 -7.56 -34.35 17.97
CA ILE A 188 -7.20 -35.70 17.54
C ILE A 188 -5.72 -35.98 17.88
N SER A 189 -4.81 -35.04 17.61
CA SER A 189 -3.39 -35.19 17.98
C SER A 189 -3.19 -35.33 19.49
N LYS A 190 -3.95 -34.63 20.33
CA LYS A 190 -3.91 -34.79 21.78
C LYS A 190 -4.39 -36.18 22.21
N ILE A 191 -5.48 -36.68 21.63
CA ILE A 191 -6.04 -38.01 21.91
C ILE A 191 -5.09 -39.13 21.44
N ILE A 192 -4.53 -38.99 20.23
CA ILE A 192 -3.58 -39.96 19.66
C ILE A 192 -2.26 -39.94 20.43
N SER A 193 -1.84 -38.76 20.89
CA SER A 193 -0.65 -38.68 21.72
C SER A 193 -0.93 -39.34 23.07
N ASN A 194 -0.24 -40.43 23.38
CA ASN A 194 -0.20 -41.00 24.73
C ASN A 194 0.50 -40.07 25.75
N ALA A 195 0.58 -38.75 25.49
CA ALA A 195 1.29 -37.78 26.32
C ALA A 195 0.65 -37.66 27.70
N GLU A 196 -0.69 -37.68 27.79
CA GLU A 196 -1.41 -37.70 29.08
C GLU A 196 -1.24 -39.05 29.78
N TYR A 197 -1.33 -40.16 29.05
CA TYR A 197 -1.10 -41.51 29.58
C TYR A 197 0.33 -41.70 30.13
N LYS A 198 1.35 -41.20 29.42
CA LYS A 198 2.75 -41.24 29.85
C LYS A 198 3.06 -40.30 31.01
N LYS A 199 2.34 -39.17 31.15
CA LYS A 199 2.43 -38.32 32.35
C LYS A 199 1.97 -39.05 33.61
N GLY A 200 1.03 -40.00 33.49
CA GLY A 200 0.55 -40.83 34.59
C GLY A 200 1.40 -42.09 34.86
N GLN A 201 2.16 -42.58 33.87
CA GLN A 201 3.04 -43.74 34.02
C GLN A 201 4.45 -43.33 34.47
N GLY A 202 4.60 -43.09 35.77
CA GLY A 202 5.92 -43.01 36.40
C GLY A 202 6.68 -44.33 36.27
N VAL A 203 7.88 -44.28 35.65
CA VAL A 203 9.11 -45.08 35.88
C VAL A 203 9.01 -46.63 35.97
N MET A 204 7.88 -47.29 35.76
CA MET A 204 7.73 -48.69 36.18
C MET A 204 7.82 -49.78 35.11
N ASN A 205 8.20 -49.49 33.86
CA ASN A 205 8.43 -50.57 32.87
C ASN A 205 9.64 -50.27 31.97
N LYS A 206 10.84 -50.65 32.42
CA LYS A 206 11.96 -50.95 31.53
C LYS A 206 12.04 -52.48 31.44
N GLU A 207 11.57 -53.06 30.34
CA GLU A 207 11.70 -54.51 30.09
C GLU A 207 13.18 -54.92 29.93
N PRO A 208 13.57 -56.15 30.32
CA PRO A 208 14.97 -56.60 30.27
C PRO A 208 15.42 -57.06 28.86
N ALA A 209 16.74 -57.12 28.69
CA ALA A 209 17.51 -57.11 27.44
C ALA A 209 17.16 -58.14 26.34
N VAL A 210 17.30 -57.68 25.10
CA VAL A 210 17.07 -58.35 23.80
C VAL A 210 18.26 -59.24 23.41
N ILE A 211 18.52 -60.33 24.13
CA ILE A 211 19.53 -61.32 23.73
C ILE A 211 18.89 -62.70 23.73
N GLY A 212 18.90 -63.38 22.57
CA GLY A 212 18.41 -64.75 22.39
C GLY A 212 17.04 -64.89 21.71
N ARG A 213 16.52 -63.85 21.05
CA ARG A 213 15.29 -63.97 20.26
C ARG A 213 15.60 -64.51 18.85
N PRO A 214 14.97 -65.62 18.39
CA PRO A 214 15.29 -66.30 17.13
C PRO A 214 15.22 -65.41 15.88
N ASP A 215 14.36 -64.40 15.90
CA ASP A 215 14.18 -63.38 14.87
C ASP A 215 15.44 -62.56 14.60
N PHE A 216 16.27 -62.32 15.62
CA PHE A 216 17.51 -61.57 15.47
C PHE A 216 18.61 -62.40 14.77
N GLU A 217 18.68 -63.70 15.06
CA GLU A 217 19.64 -64.62 14.44
C GLU A 217 19.36 -64.79 12.94
N HIS A 218 18.09 -64.95 12.57
CA HIS A 218 17.67 -65.03 11.17
C HIS A 218 18.01 -63.76 10.38
N ALA A 219 17.91 -62.57 11.00
CA ALA A 219 18.26 -61.31 10.35
C ALA A 219 19.77 -61.22 10.02
N VAL A 220 20.62 -61.75 10.89
CA VAL A 220 22.08 -61.80 10.65
C VAL A 220 22.42 -62.74 9.50
N GLU A 221 21.76 -63.90 9.41
CA GLU A 221 21.96 -64.85 8.32
C GLU A 221 21.47 -64.31 6.96
N ALA A 222 20.30 -63.67 6.94
CA ALA A 222 19.77 -63.02 5.74
C ALA A 222 20.72 -61.93 5.22
N SER A 223 21.34 -61.16 6.13
CA SER A 223 22.34 -60.14 5.77
C SER A 223 23.57 -60.75 5.08
N LYS A 224 24.11 -61.86 5.62
CA LYS A 224 25.24 -62.60 5.01
C LYS A 224 24.91 -63.10 3.59
N LEU A 225 23.74 -63.71 3.41
CA LEU A 225 23.26 -64.17 2.10
C LEU A 225 23.15 -63.02 1.08
N SER A 226 22.61 -61.87 1.50
CA SER A 226 22.48 -60.69 0.63
C SER A 226 23.83 -60.15 0.16
N SER A 227 24.85 -60.19 1.02
CA SER A 227 26.20 -59.74 0.70
C SER A 227 26.86 -60.58 -0.40
N GLN A 228 26.55 -61.88 -0.45
CA GLN A 228 27.10 -62.82 -1.43
C GLN A 228 26.50 -62.63 -2.84
N VAL A 229 25.26 -62.13 -2.92
CA VAL A 229 24.58 -61.85 -4.20
C VAL A 229 25.12 -60.58 -4.87
N ARG A 230 25.62 -59.61 -4.11
CA ARG A 230 26.20 -58.35 -4.64
C ARG A 230 27.56 -58.53 -5.35
N GLY A 231 28.18 -59.71 -5.29
CA GLY A 231 29.52 -59.97 -5.82
C GLY A 231 29.62 -60.31 -7.32
N LYS A 232 28.51 -60.43 -8.06
CA LYS A 232 28.54 -60.78 -9.49
C LYS A 232 28.52 -59.52 -10.36
N LYS A 233 29.64 -59.19 -11.00
CA LYS A 233 29.78 -58.06 -11.94
C LYS A 233 29.12 -58.38 -13.28
N HIS A 234 28.13 -57.61 -13.70
CA HIS A 234 27.53 -57.69 -15.04
C HIS A 234 28.43 -57.03 -16.10
N HIS A 235 28.60 -57.65 -17.27
CA HIS A 235 29.24 -57.04 -18.45
C HIS A 235 28.40 -55.84 -18.92
N TYR A 236 29.00 -54.64 -18.97
CA TYR A 236 28.30 -53.41 -19.34
C TYR A 236 28.64 -53.02 -20.79
N ASN A 237 27.63 -52.92 -21.66
CA ASN A 237 27.78 -52.30 -22.99
C ASN A 237 27.28 -50.85 -22.91
N PRO A 238 28.17 -49.84 -23.00
CA PRO A 238 27.82 -48.44 -22.78
C PRO A 238 26.88 -47.86 -23.85
N LEU A 239 26.84 -48.45 -25.04
CA LEU A 239 25.94 -48.05 -26.14
C LEU A 239 24.49 -48.53 -25.95
N GLU A 240 24.28 -49.57 -25.13
CA GLU A 240 22.94 -50.11 -24.83
C GLU A 240 22.44 -49.68 -23.45
N SER A 241 23.17 -48.80 -22.78
CA SER A 241 22.76 -48.22 -21.52
C SER A 241 21.41 -47.52 -21.67
N THR A 242 20.47 -47.81 -20.77
CA THR A 242 19.15 -47.15 -20.73
C THR A 242 19.29 -45.63 -20.68
N SER A 243 20.27 -45.14 -19.92
CA SER A 243 20.62 -43.72 -19.85
C SER A 243 21.12 -43.14 -21.18
N PHE A 244 21.86 -43.92 -21.97
CA PHE A 244 22.39 -43.48 -23.26
C PHE A 244 21.29 -43.43 -24.34
N ARG A 245 20.34 -44.37 -24.32
CA ARG A 245 19.16 -44.28 -25.20
C ARG A 245 18.27 -43.08 -24.85
N GLN A 246 18.06 -42.83 -23.55
CA GLN A 246 17.29 -41.67 -23.10
C GLN A 246 17.93 -40.35 -23.52
N SER A 247 19.25 -40.21 -23.44
CA SER A 247 19.93 -38.98 -23.85
C SER A 247 19.85 -38.75 -25.36
N GLN A 248 19.93 -39.80 -26.18
CA GLN A 248 19.73 -39.67 -27.64
C GLN A 248 18.32 -39.22 -27.99
N LEU A 249 17.29 -39.83 -27.39
CA LEU A 249 15.90 -39.44 -27.62
C LEU A 249 15.62 -37.99 -27.15
N ALA A 250 16.16 -37.60 -26.00
CA ALA A 250 16.05 -36.23 -25.51
C ALA A 250 16.75 -35.23 -26.45
N THR A 251 17.91 -35.59 -27.01
CA THR A 251 18.64 -34.76 -27.98
C THR A 251 17.86 -34.58 -29.28
N ALA A 252 17.24 -35.66 -29.79
CA ALA A 252 16.40 -35.60 -30.97
C ALA A 252 15.16 -34.71 -30.75
N LEU A 253 14.49 -34.85 -29.60
CA LEU A 253 13.32 -34.07 -29.22
C LEU A 253 13.65 -32.59 -28.98
N ALA A 254 14.82 -32.29 -28.42
CA ALA A 254 15.30 -30.92 -28.22
C ALA A 254 15.76 -30.25 -29.53
N SER A 255 16.09 -31.02 -30.56
CA SER A 255 16.59 -30.46 -31.82
C SER A 255 15.48 -29.79 -32.62
N ASN A 256 15.65 -28.51 -32.93
CA ASN A 256 14.69 -27.71 -33.71
C ASN A 256 14.68 -28.06 -35.21
N ARG A 257 15.27 -29.21 -35.58
CA ARG A 257 15.58 -29.60 -36.96
C ARG A 257 14.32 -30.05 -37.72
N GLU A 258 13.49 -30.85 -37.07
CA GLU A 258 12.20 -31.29 -37.63
C GLU A 258 11.23 -30.11 -37.75
N TYR A 259 11.23 -29.17 -36.80
CA TYR A 259 10.42 -27.96 -36.86
C TYR A 259 10.81 -27.06 -38.04
N ARG A 260 12.11 -26.84 -38.26
CA ARG A 260 12.59 -26.09 -39.43
C ARG A 260 12.21 -26.78 -40.74
N LYS A 261 12.37 -28.10 -40.82
CA LYS A 261 11.99 -28.89 -42.00
C LYS A 261 10.49 -28.73 -42.33
N LEU A 262 9.62 -28.87 -41.33
CA LEU A 262 8.17 -28.67 -41.48
C LEU A 262 7.80 -27.22 -41.86
N PHE A 263 8.53 -26.23 -41.32
CA PHE A 263 8.34 -24.83 -41.69
C PHE A 263 8.71 -24.58 -43.16
N GLU A 264 9.85 -25.11 -43.61
CA GLU A 264 10.30 -25.02 -45.01
C GLU A 264 9.29 -25.66 -45.96
N GLU A 265 8.77 -26.85 -45.65
CA GLU A 265 7.77 -27.56 -46.46
C GLU A 265 6.43 -26.81 -46.54
N ASN A 266 6.03 -26.13 -45.46
CA ASN A 266 4.77 -25.38 -45.41
C ASN A 266 4.91 -23.90 -45.82
N LYS A 267 6.13 -23.46 -46.17
CA LYS A 267 6.40 -22.07 -46.52
C LYS A 267 5.81 -21.75 -47.89
N GLY A 268 4.68 -21.04 -47.88
CA GLY A 268 3.99 -20.58 -49.09
C GLY A 268 2.69 -21.31 -49.41
N MET A 269 2.27 -22.27 -48.59
CA MET A 269 0.98 -22.96 -48.76
C MET A 269 -0.21 -22.24 -48.09
N TYR A 270 0.03 -21.08 -47.49
CA TYR A 270 -1.02 -20.25 -46.90
C TYR A 270 -1.64 -19.35 -47.99
N HIS A 271 -2.91 -19.62 -48.32
CA HIS A 271 -3.70 -18.74 -49.15
C HIS A 271 -4.23 -17.60 -48.26
N PHE A 272 -3.73 -16.38 -48.47
CA PHE A 272 -4.23 -15.19 -47.77
C PHE A 272 -5.32 -14.53 -48.61
N ASP A 273 -6.51 -14.38 -48.05
CA ASP A 273 -7.57 -13.59 -48.68
C ASP A 273 -7.20 -12.11 -48.59
N THR A 274 -6.76 -11.53 -49.71
CA THR A 274 -6.31 -10.13 -49.76
C THR A 274 -7.40 -9.12 -49.40
N ASP A 275 -8.65 -9.56 -49.46
CA ASP A 275 -9.85 -8.74 -49.23
C ASP A 275 -10.47 -8.96 -47.84
N ALA A 276 -9.78 -9.66 -46.93
CA ALA A 276 -10.21 -9.74 -45.54
C ALA A 276 -10.34 -8.33 -44.94
N VAL A 277 -11.45 -8.07 -44.24
CA VAL A 277 -11.83 -6.75 -43.73
C VAL A 277 -10.71 -6.10 -42.91
N GLU A 278 -9.98 -6.91 -42.15
CA GLU A 278 -8.83 -6.45 -41.34
C GLU A 278 -7.67 -5.96 -42.21
N HIS A 279 -7.35 -6.65 -43.31
CA HIS A 279 -6.28 -6.24 -44.23
C HIS A 279 -6.63 -4.95 -44.97
N LEU A 280 -7.89 -4.79 -45.38
CA LEU A 280 -8.39 -3.55 -45.97
C LEU A 280 -8.31 -2.38 -44.97
N HIS A 281 -8.70 -2.61 -43.72
CA HIS A 281 -8.64 -1.60 -42.67
C HIS A 281 -7.20 -1.17 -42.37
N HIS A 282 -6.28 -2.13 -42.22
CA HIS A 282 -4.86 -1.81 -42.01
C HIS A 282 -4.23 -1.09 -43.20
N LYS A 283 -4.58 -1.48 -44.44
CA LYS A 283 -4.13 -0.81 -45.66
C LYS A 283 -4.67 0.63 -45.72
N GLY A 284 -5.93 0.85 -45.36
CA GLY A 284 -6.53 2.19 -45.25
C GLY A 284 -5.82 3.06 -44.22
N ASN A 285 -5.57 2.52 -43.03
CA ASN A 285 -4.86 3.23 -41.96
C ASN A 285 -3.42 3.59 -42.35
N ALA A 286 -2.71 2.67 -43.01
CA ALA A 286 -1.36 2.93 -43.53
C ALA A 286 -1.35 4.02 -44.61
N MET A 287 -2.38 4.08 -45.46
CA MET A 287 -2.52 5.15 -46.44
C MET A 287 -2.80 6.51 -45.77
N LEU A 288 -3.68 6.55 -44.76
CA LEU A 288 -4.03 7.77 -44.02
C LEU A 288 -2.84 8.32 -43.22
N GLN A 289 -2.00 7.43 -42.70
CA GLN A 289 -0.77 7.79 -41.99
C GLN A 289 0.40 8.16 -42.90
N SER A 290 0.29 7.95 -44.22
CA SER A 290 1.40 8.17 -45.15
C SER A 290 1.61 9.67 -45.42
N GLN A 291 2.76 10.19 -44.98
CA GLN A 291 3.15 11.57 -45.24
C GLN A 291 3.33 11.89 -46.74
N VAL A 292 3.74 10.89 -47.54
CA VAL A 292 3.91 11.05 -48.98
C VAL A 292 2.56 11.32 -49.63
N LYS A 293 1.55 10.49 -49.33
CA LYS A 293 0.18 10.67 -49.84
C LYS A 293 -0.44 11.98 -49.37
N TYR A 294 -0.25 12.34 -48.10
CA TYR A 294 -0.71 13.62 -47.56
C TYR A 294 -0.12 14.82 -48.33
N LYS A 295 1.18 14.77 -48.64
CA LYS A 295 1.84 15.83 -49.40
C LYS A 295 1.32 15.89 -50.85
N GLU A 296 1.12 14.74 -51.49
CA GLU A 296 0.51 14.67 -52.83
C GLU A 296 -0.90 15.27 -52.87
N GLU A 297 -1.75 14.97 -51.88
CA GLU A 297 -3.10 15.54 -51.76
C GLU A 297 -3.07 17.04 -51.47
N TYR A 298 -2.17 17.49 -50.59
CA TYR A 298 -1.98 18.90 -50.30
C TYR A 298 -1.58 19.69 -51.55
N GLU A 299 -0.63 19.18 -52.35
CA GLU A 299 -0.20 19.83 -53.59
C GLU A 299 -1.34 19.88 -54.63
N LYS A 300 -2.16 18.83 -54.73
CA LYS A 300 -3.35 18.82 -55.59
C LYS A 300 -4.45 19.80 -55.17
N ASN A 301 -4.54 20.09 -53.88
CA ASN A 301 -5.56 20.98 -53.32
C ASN A 301 -5.05 22.40 -53.09
N LYS A 302 -3.74 22.63 -53.24
CA LYS A 302 -3.12 23.94 -53.12
C LYS A 302 -3.61 24.85 -54.25
N GLY A 303 -4.50 25.78 -53.89
CA GLY A 303 -5.10 26.73 -54.83
C GLY A 303 -6.56 26.44 -55.18
N LYS A 304 -7.14 25.34 -54.69
CA LYS A 304 -8.60 25.13 -54.69
C LYS A 304 -9.19 25.83 -53.45
N SER A 305 -10.24 26.63 -53.61
CA SER A 305 -10.90 27.27 -52.46
C SER A 305 -11.51 26.21 -51.55
N MET A 306 -11.26 26.29 -50.23
CA MET A 306 -11.87 25.36 -49.25
C MET A 306 -13.39 25.50 -49.12
N LEU A 307 -13.94 26.64 -49.54
CA LEU A 307 -15.33 26.68 -49.95
C LEU A 307 -15.37 26.14 -51.38
N GLU A 308 -15.57 24.83 -51.51
CA GLU A 308 -16.57 24.44 -52.48
C GLU A 308 -17.83 25.12 -51.94
N PHE A 309 -18.26 26.22 -52.58
CA PHE A 309 -19.64 26.64 -52.43
C PHE A 309 -20.38 25.34 -52.67
N VAL A 310 -20.95 24.75 -51.62
CA VAL A 310 -22.02 23.79 -51.81
C VAL A 310 -22.99 24.63 -52.60
N GLU A 311 -22.96 24.47 -53.93
CA GLU A 311 -24.00 24.95 -54.81
C GLU A 311 -25.19 24.26 -54.16
N THR A 312 -25.90 25.01 -53.32
CA THR A 312 -27.04 24.49 -52.57
C THR A 312 -27.89 23.75 -53.60
N PRO A 313 -28.55 22.64 -53.27
CA PRO A 313 -29.37 21.94 -54.27
C PRO A 313 -30.33 22.89 -55.02
N SER A 314 -30.74 23.99 -54.36
CA SER A 314 -31.45 25.12 -54.98
C SER A 314 -30.66 25.91 -56.03
N TYR A 315 -29.37 26.16 -55.84
CA TYR A 315 -28.50 26.83 -56.81
C TYR A 315 -28.22 25.94 -58.03
N GLN A 316 -27.98 24.64 -57.84
CA GLN A 316 -27.86 23.69 -58.96
C GLN A 316 -29.16 23.62 -59.75
N ALA A 317 -30.30 23.47 -59.07
CA ALA A 317 -31.62 23.49 -59.69
C ALA A 317 -31.91 24.82 -60.42
N SER A 318 -31.49 25.97 -59.85
CA SER A 318 -31.67 27.28 -60.48
C SER A 318 -30.79 27.47 -61.71
N LYS A 319 -29.56 26.93 -61.70
CA LYS A 319 -28.63 26.97 -62.84
C LYS A 319 -29.10 26.05 -63.96
N GLU A 320 -29.59 24.86 -63.62
CA GLU A 320 -30.24 23.94 -64.57
C GLU A 320 -31.53 24.54 -65.13
N ALA A 321 -32.36 25.19 -64.31
CA ALA A 321 -33.57 25.88 -64.76
C ALA A 321 -33.27 27.08 -65.67
N GLN A 322 -32.24 27.88 -65.37
CA GLN A 322 -31.77 28.95 -66.27
C GLN A 322 -31.28 28.40 -67.60
N LYS A 323 -30.56 27.27 -67.58
CA LYS A 323 -30.10 26.60 -68.79
C LYS A 323 -31.29 26.12 -69.64
N MET A 324 -32.29 25.50 -69.01
CA MET A 324 -33.54 25.10 -69.66
C MET A 324 -34.32 26.30 -70.24
N GLN A 325 -34.39 27.43 -69.52
CA GLN A 325 -35.03 28.65 -70.01
C GLN A 325 -34.28 29.29 -71.18
N SER A 326 -32.94 29.18 -71.22
CA SER A 326 -32.14 29.68 -72.35
C SER A 326 -32.24 28.82 -73.61
N GLU A 327 -32.57 27.53 -73.46
CA GLU A 327 -32.82 26.60 -74.56
C GLU A 327 -34.23 26.77 -75.14
N VAL A 328 -35.18 27.33 -74.38
CA VAL A 328 -36.51 27.72 -74.86
C VAL A 328 -36.51 29.19 -75.29
N GLY A 329 -36.01 29.47 -76.48
CA GLY A 329 -36.10 30.79 -77.12
C GLY A 329 -37.54 31.24 -77.39
N PRO A 330 -37.79 32.54 -77.63
CA PRO A 330 -39.14 33.07 -77.82
C PRO A 330 -39.82 32.41 -79.01
N PHE A 331 -40.98 31.78 -78.76
CA PHE A 331 -41.89 31.33 -79.80
C PHE A 331 -42.42 32.57 -80.52
N VAL A 332 -41.75 32.95 -81.60
CA VAL A 332 -42.23 33.98 -82.53
C VAL A 332 -43.57 33.49 -83.06
N LEU A 333 -44.65 34.11 -82.59
CA LEU A 333 -45.94 34.06 -83.26
C LEU A 333 -45.78 34.76 -84.62
N SER A 334 -45.33 34.02 -85.63
CA SER A 334 -45.48 34.45 -87.01
C SER A 334 -46.94 34.24 -87.39
N SER A 335 -47.76 35.28 -87.20
CA SER A 335 -49.02 35.38 -87.92
C SER A 335 -48.68 35.53 -89.40
N THR A 336 -49.05 34.54 -90.22
CA THR A 336 -49.11 34.71 -91.67
C THR A 336 -50.56 34.57 -92.07
N VAL A 337 -51.06 35.68 -92.63
CA VAL A 337 -52.29 35.83 -93.40
C VAL A 337 -52.21 35.00 -94.67
#